data_AF-A0A659UJI5-F1
#
_entry.id   AF-A0A659UJI5-F1
#
_cell.length_a   1.000
_cell.length_b   1.000
_cell.length_c   1.000
_cell.angle_alpha   90.00
_cell.angle_beta   90.00
_cell.angle_gamma   90.00
#
_symmetry.space_group_name_H-M   'P 1'
#
loop_
_entity.id
_entity.type
_entity.pdbx_description
1 polymer ?
#
loop_
_entity_poly.entity_id
_entity_poly.type
_entity_poly.pdbx_seq_one_letter_code
_entity_poly.pdbx_strand_id
1 'polypeptide(L)'
;MTAHPEIETDQLVSVRADAARLHFHPRGTVRCVGAPLFKNQSARYLGCLLDVDPEVAEWSCLPLVLHRPGYSHVPDFLVVREEGTSIADAVPESGRLEPW
;
A
#
# COMPACT_ATOMS: atom_id res chain seq x y z
N MET A 1 -4.17 -23.09 -12.63
CA MET A 1 -3.71 -21.84 -13.24
C MET A 1 -2.75 -21.18 -12.26
N THR A 2 -1.47 -21.46 -12.40
CA THR A 2 -0.41 -20.77 -11.65
C THR A 2 -0.09 -19.48 -12.39
N ALA A 3 -0.29 -18.32 -11.73
CA ALA A 3 0.28 -17.08 -12.24
C ALA A 3 1.81 -17.22 -12.27
N HIS A 4 2.44 -16.82 -13.37
CA HIS A 4 3.89 -16.90 -13.53
C HIS A 4 4.57 -15.79 -12.71
N PRO A 5 5.64 -16.08 -11.95
CA PRO A 5 6.30 -15.11 -11.05
C PRO A 5 6.86 -13.86 -11.76
N GLU A 6 7.10 -13.96 -13.07
CA GLU A 6 7.50 -12.82 -13.91
C GLU A 6 6.37 -11.78 -14.04
N ILE A 7 5.12 -12.21 -14.18
CA ILE A 7 3.94 -11.32 -14.31
C ILE A 7 3.67 -10.58 -12.99
N GLU A 8 3.88 -11.25 -11.86
CA GLU A 8 3.75 -10.67 -10.51
C GLU A 8 4.75 -9.53 -10.30
N THR A 9 5.99 -9.78 -10.70
CA THR A 9 7.08 -8.80 -10.62
C THR A 9 6.80 -7.59 -11.51
N ASP A 10 6.32 -7.82 -12.74
CA ASP A 10 6.01 -6.74 -13.69
C ASP A 10 4.87 -5.83 -13.20
N GLN A 11 3.78 -6.40 -12.66
CA GLN A 11 2.67 -5.60 -12.13
C GLN A 11 3.13 -4.74 -10.95
N LEU A 12 3.87 -5.32 -10.01
CA LEU A 12 4.36 -4.59 -8.84
C LEU A 12 5.31 -3.45 -9.24
N VAL A 13 6.23 -3.72 -10.17
CA VAL A 13 7.15 -2.71 -10.72
C VAL A 13 6.38 -1.58 -11.38
N SER A 14 5.38 -1.90 -12.21
CA SER A 14 4.55 -0.90 -12.88
C SER A 14 3.83 0.00 -11.88
N VAL A 15 3.15 -0.58 -10.88
CA VAL A 15 2.40 0.21 -9.88
C VAL A 15 3.32 1.11 -9.07
N ARG A 16 4.51 0.63 -8.69
CA ARG A 16 5.50 1.45 -7.97
C ARG A 16 6.06 2.57 -8.83
N ALA A 17 6.33 2.29 -10.11
CA ALA A 17 6.78 3.31 -11.06
C ALA A 17 5.72 4.40 -11.28
N ASP A 18 4.44 4.03 -11.29
CA ASP A 18 3.32 4.98 -11.40
C ASP A 18 3.20 5.85 -10.14
N ALA A 19 3.21 5.23 -8.96
CA ALA A 19 3.16 5.95 -7.69
C ALA A 19 4.36 6.88 -7.46
N ALA A 20 5.55 6.53 -7.96
CA ALA A 20 6.76 7.35 -7.84
C ALA A 20 6.67 8.70 -8.58
N ARG A 21 5.73 8.84 -9.52
CA ARG A 21 5.49 10.10 -10.25
C ARG A 21 4.51 11.03 -9.51
N LEU A 22 3.85 10.52 -8.47
CA LEU A 22 2.84 11.25 -7.71
C LEU A 22 3.48 11.88 -6.46
N HIS A 23 3.03 13.08 -6.12
CA HIS A 23 3.55 13.82 -4.96
C HIS A 23 2.38 14.34 -4.14
N PHE A 24 2.36 13.98 -2.86
CA PHE A 24 1.32 14.40 -1.91
C PHE A 24 1.98 15.03 -0.69
N HIS A 25 1.38 16.09 -0.17
CA HIS A 25 1.83 16.75 1.06
C HIS A 25 1.03 16.23 2.27
N PRO A 26 1.64 16.20 3.47
CA PRO A 26 3.05 16.49 3.79
C PRO A 26 4.01 15.41 3.27
N ARG A 27 5.29 15.72 3.03
CA ARG A 27 6.25 14.77 2.42
C ARG A 27 7.00 13.87 3.40
N GLY A 28 7.22 14.32 4.64
CA GLY A 28 7.99 13.56 5.63
C GLY A 28 7.26 12.31 6.10
N THR A 29 8.01 11.25 6.35
CA THR A 29 7.55 10.02 6.99
C THR A 29 8.47 9.67 8.15
N VAL A 30 7.94 9.04 9.20
CA VAL A 30 8.73 8.67 10.39
C VAL A 30 8.97 7.17 10.44
N ARG A 31 7.94 6.38 10.15
CA ARG A 31 7.93 4.91 10.28
C ARG A 31 7.81 4.18 8.95
N CYS A 32 7.88 4.91 7.84
CA CYS A 32 7.91 4.33 6.51
C CYS A 32 9.26 3.66 6.25
N VAL A 33 9.24 2.37 5.95
CA VAL A 33 10.41 1.61 5.49
C VAL A 33 10.44 1.60 3.96
N GLY A 34 11.56 2.04 3.39
CA GLY A 34 11.76 2.16 1.95
C GLY A 34 11.26 3.48 1.37
N ALA A 35 10.91 3.48 0.08
CA ALA A 35 10.44 4.67 -0.60
C ALA A 35 8.94 4.92 -0.29
N PRO A 36 8.56 6.13 0.18
CA PRO A 36 7.16 6.47 0.37
C PRO A 36 6.47 6.67 -0.99
N LEU A 37 5.64 5.71 -1.38
CA LEU A 37 4.92 5.65 -2.65
C LEU A 37 3.41 5.58 -2.39
N PHE A 38 2.64 6.56 -2.87
CA PHE A 38 1.20 6.62 -2.64
C PHE A 38 0.45 6.60 -3.96
N LYS A 39 -0.58 5.76 -4.08
CA LYS A 39 -1.45 5.71 -5.28
C LYS A 39 -2.39 6.91 -5.37
N ASN A 40 -2.74 7.52 -4.23
CA ASN A 40 -3.69 8.62 -4.14
C ASN A 40 -3.56 9.40 -2.82
N GLN A 41 -4.33 10.48 -2.68
CA GLN A 41 -4.32 11.35 -1.49
C GLN A 41 -4.82 10.62 -0.22
N SER A 42 -5.79 9.72 -0.33
CA SER A 42 -6.30 8.95 0.82
C SER A 42 -5.22 8.02 1.37
N ALA A 43 -4.44 7.36 0.50
CA ALA A 43 -3.29 6.56 0.89
C ALA A 43 -2.26 7.44 1.63
N ARG A 44 -2.00 8.65 1.14
CA ARG A 44 -1.11 9.56 1.87
C ARG A 44 -1.62 9.90 3.27
N TYR A 45 -2.92 10.18 3.41
CA TYR A 45 -3.52 10.46 4.72
C TYR A 45 -3.40 9.27 5.67
N LEU A 46 -3.66 8.05 5.19
CA LEU A 46 -3.46 6.85 5.99
C LEU A 46 -2.00 6.71 6.43
N GLY A 47 -1.03 6.94 5.54
CA GLY A 47 0.39 6.95 5.90
C GLY A 47 0.73 7.95 7.02
N CYS A 48 0.14 9.15 6.99
CA CYS A 48 0.31 10.12 8.08
C CYS A 48 -0.27 9.63 9.41
N LEU A 49 -1.39 8.90 9.39
CA LEU A 49 -1.98 8.29 10.59
C LEU A 49 -1.11 7.15 11.13
N LEU A 50 -0.57 6.31 10.23
CA LEU A 50 0.34 5.22 10.60
C LEU A 50 1.64 5.73 11.23
N ASP A 51 2.13 6.91 10.83
CA ASP A 51 3.31 7.54 11.44
C ASP A 51 3.09 7.95 12.91
N VAL A 52 1.85 8.19 13.34
CA VAL A 52 1.53 8.69 14.69
C VAL A 52 0.82 7.66 15.59
N ASP A 53 0.35 6.55 15.02
CA ASP A 53 -0.30 5.47 15.75
C ASP A 53 0.70 4.73 16.66
N PRO A 54 0.60 4.81 17.99
CA PRO A 54 1.62 4.25 18.90
C PRO A 54 1.82 2.73 18.77
N GLU A 55 0.84 2.00 18.23
CA GLU A 55 0.91 0.54 18.06
C GLU A 55 1.57 0.12 16.74
N VAL A 56 1.83 1.06 15.82
CA VAL A 56 2.56 0.79 14.57
C VAL A 56 4.06 0.88 14.81
N ALA A 57 4.76 -0.23 14.63
CA ALA A 57 6.22 -0.26 14.65
C ALA A 57 6.80 0.33 13.36
N GLU A 58 6.32 -0.15 12.21
CA GLU A 58 6.73 0.31 10.88
C GLU A 58 5.65 0.02 9.82
N TRP A 59 5.76 0.68 8.68
CA TRP A 59 4.90 0.43 7.52
C TRP A 59 5.67 0.60 6.21
N SER A 60 5.25 -0.09 5.15
CA SER A 60 5.86 0.04 3.82
C SER A 60 4.80 0.11 2.72
N CYS A 61 5.14 0.78 1.62
CA CYS A 61 4.23 1.02 0.50
C CYS A 61 4.30 -0.10 -0.55
N LEU A 62 3.14 -0.46 -1.11
CA LEU A 62 3.01 -1.32 -2.29
C LEU A 62 3.82 -2.64 -2.13
N PRO A 63 3.49 -3.47 -1.14
CA PRO A 63 4.40 -4.51 -0.66
C PRO A 63 4.45 -5.74 -1.56
N LEU A 64 3.34 -6.11 -2.19
CA LEU A 64 3.17 -7.35 -2.94
C LEU A 64 1.95 -7.30 -3.85
N VAL A 65 1.81 -8.29 -4.73
CA VAL A 65 0.58 -8.51 -5.51
C VAL A 65 -0.26 -9.60 -4.86
N LEU A 66 -1.49 -9.29 -4.50
CA LEU A 66 -2.50 -10.26 -4.07
C LEU A 66 -3.22 -10.81 -5.30
N HIS A 67 -3.36 -12.14 -5.36
CA HIS A 67 -4.03 -12.82 -6.46
C HIS A 67 -5.30 -13.54 -6.00
N ARG A 68 -6.38 -13.34 -6.74
CA ARG A 68 -7.59 -14.16 -6.70
C ARG A 68 -8.00 -14.53 -8.14
N PRO A 69 -8.83 -15.56 -8.35
CA PRO A 69 -9.29 -15.90 -9.69
C PRO A 69 -9.88 -14.70 -10.43
N GLY A 70 -9.27 -14.30 -11.54
CA GLY A 70 -9.71 -13.20 -12.40
C GLY A 70 -9.35 -11.79 -11.91
N TYR A 71 -8.62 -11.64 -10.80
CA TYR A 71 -8.28 -10.31 -10.25
C TYR A 71 -6.95 -10.30 -9.52
N SER A 72 -6.18 -9.22 -9.70
CA SER A 72 -4.94 -8.94 -8.97
C SER A 72 -5.00 -7.54 -8.37
N HIS A 73 -4.39 -7.38 -7.20
CA HIS A 73 -4.39 -6.12 -6.47
C HIS A 73 -3.06 -5.87 -5.79
N VAL A 74 -2.61 -4.62 -5.79
CA VAL A 74 -1.44 -4.18 -5.03
C VAL A 74 -1.96 -3.31 -3.89
N PRO A 75 -1.95 -3.81 -2.64
CA PRO A 75 -2.39 -3.02 -1.49
C PRO A 75 -1.56 -1.77 -1.28
N ASP A 76 -2.14 -0.72 -0.70
CA ASP A 76 -1.39 0.50 -0.36
C ASP A 76 -0.24 0.21 0.63
N PHE A 77 -0.51 -0.57 1.68
CA PHE A 77 0.41 -0.73 2.82
C PHE A 77 0.57 -2.17 3.32
N LEU A 78 1.78 -2.47 3.77
CA LEU A 78 2.06 -3.47 4.80
C LEU A 78 2.30 -2.71 6.11
N VAL A 79 1.62 -3.11 7.19
CA VAL A 79 1.71 -2.47 8.51
C VAL A 79 2.18 -3.50 9.53
N VAL A 80 3.25 -3.20 10.24
CA VAL A 80 3.82 -4.06 11.28
C VAL A 80 3.49 -3.47 12.65
N ARG A 81 2.88 -4.29 13.50
CA ARG A 81 2.54 -4.01 14.89
C ARG A 81 3.15 -5.09 15.79
N GLU A 82 3.07 -4.92 17.09
CA GLU A 82 3.55 -5.93 18.05
C GLU A 82 2.76 -7.25 17.91
N GLU A 83 1.44 -7.17 17.67
CA GLU A 83 0.56 -8.33 17.57
C GLU A 83 0.69 -9.07 16.23
N GLY A 84 1.31 -8.44 15.24
CA GLY A 84 1.54 -9.03 13.93
C GLY A 84 1.56 -8.03 12.78
N THR A 85 1.44 -8.57 11.57
CA THR A 85 1.49 -7.79 10.33
C THR A 85 0.15 -7.83 9.62
N SER A 86 -0.31 -6.67 9.14
CA SER A 86 -1.54 -6.53 8.38
C SER A 86 -1.30 -5.80 7.06
N ILE A 87 -2.25 -5.95 6.14
CA ILE A 87 -2.28 -5.26 4.85
C ILE A 87 -3.44 -4.26 4.90
N ALA A 88 -3.22 -3.05 4.38
CA ALA A 88 -4.24 -2.01 4.39
C ALA A 88 -4.31 -1.26 3.05
N ASP A 89 -5.53 -0.89 2.65
CA ASP A 89 -5.81 0.08 1.60
C ASP A 89 -6.54 1.27 2.17
N ALA A 90 -6.21 2.46 1.67
CA ALA A 90 -6.97 3.64 1.96
C ALA A 90 -8.15 3.76 0.98
N VAL A 91 -9.35 3.59 1.52
CA VAL A 91 -10.59 3.73 0.75
C VAL A 91 -11.11 5.17 0.93
N PRO A 92 -11.43 5.91 -0.15
CA PRO A 92 -12.09 7.20 -0.01
C PRO A 92 -13.47 7.04 0.63
N GLU A 93 -13.93 8.04 1.38
CA GLU A 93 -15.20 8.02 2.12
C GLU A 93 -16.44 7.81 1.23
N SER A 94 -16.37 8.21 -0.05
CA SER A 94 -17.40 7.96 -1.07
C SER A 94 -17.26 6.63 -1.80
N GLY A 95 -16.15 5.91 -1.57
CA GLY A 95 -15.90 4.59 -2.11
C GLY A 95 -16.75 3.57 -1.38
N ARG A 96 -17.84 3.13 -2.02
CA ARG A 96 -18.55 1.93 -1.60
C ARG A 96 -17.50 0.82 -1.44
N LEU A 97 -17.40 0.24 -0.25
CA LEU A 97 -16.63 -0.98 -0.01
C LEU A 97 -17.32 -2.09 -0.83
N GLU A 98 -17.02 -2.16 -2.13
CA GLU A 98 -17.31 -3.39 -2.87
C GLU A 98 -16.52 -4.49 -2.18
N PRO A 99 -17.16 -5.56 -1.70
CA PRO A 99 -16.45 -6.66 -1.06
C PRO A 99 -15.43 -7.20 -2.06
N TRP A 100 -14.15 -7.07 -1.69
CA TRP A 100 -13.00 -7.46 -2.50
C TRP A 100 -13.08 -8.88 -3.01
#